data_AF-A0A929UGV0-F1
#
_entry.id   AF-A0A929UGV0-F1
#
_cell.length_a   1.000
_cell.length_b   1.000
_cell.length_c   1.000
_cell.angle_alpha   90.00
_cell.angle_beta   90.00
_cell.angle_gamma   90.00
#
_symmetry.space_group_name_H-M   'P 1'
#
loop_
_entity.id
_entity.type
_entity.pdbx_description
1 polymer ?
#
loop_
_entity_poly.entity_id
_entity_poly.type
_entity_poly.pdbx_seq_one_letter_code
_entity_poly.pdbx_strand_id
1 'polypeptide(L)'
;MEKIKLISVGKLKEKYLQEAASEYAKRLLPYCHLQMMETEDERTPEKASDRETLQILDKEGGRILKKMGAEDYVIALAIQGKQMDSLSFARHLEDLSVRG
;
A
#
# COMPACT_ATOMS: atom_id res chain seq x y z
N MET A 1 -17.51 6.89 -7.05
CA MET A 1 -16.39 6.01 -7.48
C MET A 1 -15.38 6.03 -6.36
N GLU A 2 -15.10 4.87 -5.76
CA GLU A 2 -14.26 4.77 -4.57
C GLU A 2 -12.82 5.18 -4.86
N LYS A 3 -12.19 5.80 -3.86
CA LYS A 3 -10.78 6.20 -3.93
C LYS A 3 -9.92 5.15 -3.23
N ILE A 4 -9.05 4.49 -3.98
CA ILE A 4 -8.12 3.50 -3.44
C ILE A 4 -6.71 4.08 -3.48
N LYS A 5 -6.05 4.19 -2.33
CA LYS A 5 -4.65 4.60 -2.23
C LYS A 5 -3.78 3.36 -1.98
N LEU A 6 -2.87 3.06 -2.91
CA LEU A 6 -1.83 2.06 -2.71
C LEU A 6 -0.54 2.78 -2.32
N ILE A 7 -0.17 2.72 -1.04
CA ILE A 7 1.04 3.35 -0.51
C ILE A 7 2.11 2.26 -0.38
N SER A 8 3.26 2.46 -1.03
CA SER A 8 4.39 1.52 -0.99
C SER A 8 5.68 2.25 -0.59
N VAL A 9 6.58 1.53 0.08
CA VAL A 9 7.94 1.99 0.36
C VAL A 9 8.86 1.58 -0.79
N GLY A 10 9.69 2.51 -1.25
CA GLY A 10 10.56 2.33 -2.40
C GLY A 10 9.86 2.64 -3.73
N LYS A 11 10.68 2.98 -4.73
CA LYS A 11 10.23 3.19 -6.11
C LYS A 11 10.35 1.91 -6.92
N LEU A 12 9.34 1.60 -7.71
CA LEU A 12 9.40 0.50 -8.67
C LEU A 12 10.38 0.87 -9.79
N LYS A 13 11.46 0.12 -9.98
CA LYS A 13 12.54 0.48 -10.94
C LYS A 13 12.48 -0.37 -12.21
N GLU A 14 11.94 -1.57 -12.11
CA GLU A 14 11.87 -2.53 -13.19
C GLU A 14 10.75 -2.15 -14.16
N LYS A 15 11.13 -1.79 -15.39
CA LYS A 15 10.19 -1.34 -16.43
C LYS A 15 9.03 -2.32 -16.65
N TYR A 16 9.30 -3.63 -16.67
CA TYR A 16 8.25 -4.64 -16.89
C TYR A 16 7.22 -4.67 -15.74
N LEU A 17 7.62 -4.40 -14.49
CA LEU A 17 6.71 -4.31 -13.36
C LEU A 17 5.90 -3.01 -13.40
N GLN A 18 6.53 -1.90 -13.80
CA GLN A 18 5.82 -0.63 -14.02
C GLN A 18 4.74 -0.76 -15.10
N GLU A 19 5.06 -1.43 -16.20
CA GLU A 19 4.12 -1.70 -17.29
C GLU A 19 2.98 -2.62 -16.82
N ALA A 20 3.30 -3.70 -16.09
CA ALA A 20 2.29 -4.60 -15.53
C ALA A 20 1.35 -3.87 -14.57
N ALA A 21 1.88 -3.05 -13.64
CA ALA A 21 1.08 -2.26 -12.72
C ALA A 21 0.18 -1.26 -13.47
N SER A 22 0.71 -0.59 -14.51
CA SER A 22 -0.04 0.34 -15.34
C SER A 22 -1.19 -0.35 -16.08
N GLU A 23 -0.98 -1.56 -16.57
CA GLU A 23 -2.02 -2.36 -17.24
C GLU A 23 -3.19 -2.67 -16.30
N TYR A 24 -2.90 -3.11 -15.07
CA TYR A 24 -3.95 -3.31 -14.06
C TYR A 24 -4.63 -2.00 -13.65
N ALA A 25 -3.87 -0.92 -13.49
CA ALA A 25 -4.43 0.39 -13.16
C ALA A 25 -5.42 0.87 -14.23
N LYS A 26 -5.09 0.71 -15.52
CA LYS A 26 -5.99 1.04 -16.64
C LYS A 26 -7.29 0.24 -16.61
N ARG A 27 -7.21 -1.07 -16.34
CA ARG A 27 -8.39 -1.95 -16.23
C ARG A 27 -9.28 -1.58 -15.05
N LEU A 28 -8.72 -0.98 -14.00
CA LEU A 28 -9.45 -0.54 -12.80
C LEU A 28 -10.10 0.83 -12.96
N LEU A 29 -9.67 1.67 -13.91
CA LEU A 29 -10.19 3.03 -14.13
C LEU A 29 -11.74 3.11 -14.19
N PRO A 30 -12.47 2.19 -14.84
CA PRO A 30 -13.93 2.25 -14.88
C PRO A 30 -14.61 1.98 -13.53
N TYR A 31 -13.88 1.41 -12.55
CA TYR A 31 -14.43 0.92 -11.29
C TYR A 31 -14.00 1.76 -10.09
N CYS A 32 -12.77 2.25 -10.06
CA CYS A 32 -12.23 3.02 -8.93
C CYS A 32 -11.21 4.07 -9.36
N HIS A 33 -11.02 5.07 -8.48
CA HIS A 33 -9.93 6.03 -8.60
C HIS A 33 -8.70 5.51 -7.84
N LEU A 34 -7.85 4.77 -8.53
CA LEU A 34 -6.62 4.21 -7.98
C LEU A 34 -5.49 5.26 -7.97
N GLN A 35 -4.89 5.48 -6.80
CA GLN A 35 -3.69 6.30 -6.62
C GLN A 35 -2.53 5.44 -6.11
N MET A 36 -1.49 5.30 -6.90
CA MET A 36 -0.24 4.65 -6.48
C MET A 36 0.71 5.71 -5.93
N MET A 37 1.12 5.57 -4.66
CA MET A 37 1.90 6.57 -3.93
C MET A 37 3.18 5.96 -3.33
N GLU A 38 4.29 6.08 -4.03
CA GLU A 38 5.60 5.56 -3.58
C GLU A 38 6.29 6.52 -2.58
N THR A 39 6.77 6.02 -1.43
CA THR A 39 7.62 6.76 -0.49
C THR A 39 9.09 6.38 -0.67
N GLU A 40 9.99 7.25 -0.23
CA GLU A 40 11.42 6.92 -0.19
C GLU A 40 11.70 5.81 0.84
N ASP A 41 12.48 4.82 0.43
CA ASP A 41 13.06 3.78 1.26
C ASP A 41 14.30 4.30 1.99
N GLU A 42 14.54 3.82 3.21
CA GLU A 42 15.79 4.02 3.92
C GLU A 42 16.79 2.92 3.54
N ARG A 43 18.06 3.30 3.49
CA ARG A 43 19.13 2.30 3.41
C ARG A 43 19.12 1.47 4.68
N THR A 44 18.97 0.16 4.51
CA THR A 44 19.05 -0.81 5.60
C THR A 44 20.40 -1.53 5.53
N PRO A 45 21.37 -1.22 6.41
CA PRO A 45 22.63 -1.94 6.47
C PRO A 45 22.40 -3.42 6.83
N GLU A 46 23.17 -4.35 6.24
CA GLU A 46 23.07 -5.79 6.54
C GLU A 46 23.28 -6.14 8.03
N LYS A 47 23.89 -5.25 8.81
CA LYS A 47 24.15 -5.42 10.25
C LYS A 47 23.51 -4.32 11.08
N ALA A 48 22.36 -3.79 10.66
CA ALA A 48 21.61 -2.82 11.45
C ALA A 48 21.29 -3.40 12.84
N SER A 49 21.62 -2.66 13.88
CA SER A 49 21.17 -2.97 15.24
C SER A 49 19.66 -2.84 15.37
N ASP A 50 19.07 -3.43 16.40
CA ASP A 50 17.62 -3.31 16.66
C ASP A 50 17.17 -1.84 16.75
N ARG A 51 18.02 -0.99 17.34
CA ARG A 51 17.76 0.45 17.46
C ARG A 51 17.74 1.14 16.10
N GLU A 52 18.67 0.78 15.21
CA GLU A 52 18.72 1.35 13.85
C GLU A 52 17.53 0.87 13.01
N THR A 53 17.17 -0.41 13.13
CA THR A 53 15.99 -0.98 12.48
C THR A 53 14.71 -0.26 12.93
N LEU A 54 14.54 -0.03 14.24
CA LEU A 54 13.39 0.74 14.74
C LEU A 54 13.38 2.18 14.21
N GLN A 55 14.53 2.85 14.14
CA GLN A 55 14.62 4.20 13.57
C GLN A 55 14.28 4.24 12.09
N ILE A 56 14.67 3.22 11.32
CA ILE A 56 14.31 3.08 9.91
C ILE A 56 12.78 2.90 9.78
N LEU A 57 12.20 1.97 10.55
CA LEU A 57 10.77 1.72 10.56
C LEU A 57 9.96 2.95 10.94
N ASP A 58 10.38 3.71 11.96
CA ASP A 58 9.71 4.93 12.40
C ASP A 58 9.74 6.02 11.30
N LYS A 59 10.86 6.16 10.59
CA LYS A 59 10.98 7.12 9.48
C LYS A 59 10.07 6.75 8.32
N GLU A 60 10.12 5.49 7.89
CA GLU A 60 9.30 5.01 6.77
C GLU A 60 7.81 5.02 7.13
N GLY A 61 7.46 4.56 8.34
CA GLY A 61 6.10 4.65 8.89
C GLY A 61 5.60 6.09 8.94
N GLY A 62 6.43 7.03 9.37
CA GLY A 62 6.11 8.46 9.35
C GLY A 62 5.83 9.00 7.94
N ARG A 63 6.53 8.51 6.90
CA ARG A 63 6.25 8.88 5.50
C ARG A 63 4.93 8.29 5.01
N ILE A 64 4.60 7.06 5.39
CA ILE A 64 3.34 6.40 5.05
C ILE A 64 2.18 7.16 5.69
N LEU A 65 2.25 7.45 6.99
CA LEU A 65 1.20 8.16 7.73
C LEU A 65 0.89 9.54 7.14
N LYS A 66 1.88 10.28 6.63
CA LYS A 66 1.68 11.58 5.96
C LYS A 66 0.85 11.50 4.67
N LYS A 67 0.72 10.32 4.07
CA LYS A 67 -0.07 10.10 2.85
C LYS A 67 -1.50 9.61 3.13
N MET A 68 -1.76 9.27 4.38
CA MET A 68 -3.05 8.79 4.87
C MET A 68 -3.88 9.97 5.38
N GLY A 69 -5.19 9.92 5.15
CA GLY A 69 -6.17 10.80 5.78
C GLY A 69 -6.64 10.21 7.11
N ALA A 70 -7.15 11.06 7.99
CA ALA A 70 -7.68 10.63 9.29
C ALA A 70 -8.89 9.67 9.15
N GLU A 71 -9.69 9.85 8.09
CA GLU A 71 -10.88 9.05 7.80
C GLU A 71 -10.61 7.90 6.80
N ASP A 72 -9.34 7.69 6.39
CA ASP A 72 -9.04 6.59 5.49
C ASP A 72 -9.23 5.25 6.22
N TYR A 73 -9.95 4.31 5.62
CA TYR A 73 -9.91 2.92 6.07
C TYR A 73 -8.59 2.27 5.63
N VAL A 74 -7.84 1.71 6.59
CA VAL A 74 -6.45 1.29 6.38
C VAL A 74 -6.33 -0.23 6.35
N ILE A 75 -5.80 -0.76 5.25
CA ILE A 75 -5.43 -2.17 5.13
C ILE A 75 -3.91 -2.27 5.04
N ALA A 76 -3.28 -2.81 6.09
CA ALA A 76 -1.85 -3.09 6.10
C ALA A 76 -1.57 -4.49 5.55
N LEU A 77 -0.69 -4.57 4.54
CA LEU A 77 -0.24 -5.85 3.98
C LEU A 77 0.89 -6.41 4.84
N ALA A 78 0.59 -7.45 5.61
CA ALA A 78 1.55 -8.11 6.49
C ALA A 78 1.49 -9.63 6.31
N ILE A 79 2.65 -10.29 6.36
CA ILE A 79 2.77 -11.76 6.20
C ILE A 79 1.96 -12.50 7.27
N GLN A 80 1.92 -11.95 8.49
CA GLN A 80 1.14 -12.47 9.63
C GLN A 80 -0.30 -11.94 9.65
N GLY A 81 -0.72 -11.22 8.62
CA GLY A 81 -2.07 -10.67 8.50
C GLY A 81 -3.14 -11.73 8.22
N LYS A 82 -4.40 -11.32 8.25
CA LYS A 82 -5.53 -12.19 7.92
C LYS A 82 -5.50 -12.53 6.43
N GLN A 83 -5.29 -13.80 6.10
CA GLN A 83 -5.42 -14.28 4.73
C GLN A 83 -6.90 -14.27 4.31
N MET A 84 -7.15 -13.83 3.08
CA MET A 84 -8.46 -13.82 2.45
C MET A 84 -8.31 -14.40 1.04
N ASP A 85 -9.26 -15.23 0.63
CA ASP A 85 -9.40 -15.57 -0.78
C ASP A 85 -10.05 -14.41 -1.56
N SER A 86 -10.07 -14.52 -2.90
CA SER A 86 -10.57 -13.45 -3.75
C SER A 86 -12.03 -13.08 -3.47
N LEU A 87 -12.89 -14.06 -3.17
CA LEU A 87 -14.31 -13.81 -2.90
C LEU A 87 -14.51 -13.11 -1.55
N SER A 88 -13.76 -13.51 -0.53
CA SER A 88 -13.79 -12.90 0.80
C SER A 88 -13.25 -11.47 0.75
N PHE A 89 -12.19 -11.24 -0.01
CA PHE A 89 -11.64 -9.90 -0.20
C PHE A 89 -12.62 -8.98 -0.96
N ALA A 90 -13.28 -9.47 -2.01
CA ALA A 90 -14.29 -8.71 -2.73
C ALA A 90 -15.47 -8.31 -1.82
N ARG A 91 -15.99 -9.24 -1.01
CA ARG A 91 -17.02 -8.94 -0.01
C ARG A 91 -16.56 -7.95 1.04
N HIS A 92 -15.30 -8.05 1.47
CA HIS A 92 -14.74 -7.10 2.42
C HIS A 92 -14.72 -5.68 1.84
N LEU A 93 -14.33 -5.50 0.57
CA LEU A 93 -14.37 -4.21 -0.09
C LEU A 93 -15.80 -3.68 -0.27
N GLU A 94 -16.75 -4.54 -0.64
CA GLU A 94 -18.17 -4.17 -0.75
C GLU A 94 -18.77 -3.73 0.60
N ASP A 95 -18.48 -4.45 1.68
CA ASP A 95 -18.93 -4.07 3.03
C ASP A 95 -18.38 -2.71 3.45
N LEU A 96 -17.14 -2.39 3.05
CA LEU A 96 -16.51 -1.10 3.36
C LEU A 96 -17.15 0.05 2.58
N SER A 97 -17.55 -0.18 1.34
CA SER A 97 -18.17 0.87 0.52
C SER A 97 -19.60 1.22 0.92
N VAL A 98 -20.29 0.29 1.60
CA VAL A 98 -21.65 0.51 2.12
C VAL A 98 -21.64 1.17 3.49
N ARG A 99 -20.61 0.93 4.31
CA ARG A 99 -20.50 1.43 5.69
C ARG A 99 -19.70 2.74 5.83
N GLY A 100 -18.94 3.11 4.80
CA GLY A 100 -18.07 4.29 4.76
C GLY A 100 -18.68 5.49 4.05
#